data_AF-A0AA38UME8-F1
#
_entry.id   AF-A0AA38UME8-F1
#
_cell.length_a   1.000
_cell.length_b   1.000
_cell.length_c   1.000
_cell.angle_alpha   90.00
_cell.angle_beta   90.00
_cell.angle_gamma   90.00
#
_symmetry.space_group_name_H-M   'P 1'
#
loop_
_entity.id
_entity.type
_entity.pdbx_description
1 polymer ?
#
loop_
_entity_poly.entity_id
_entity_poly.type
_entity_poly.pdbx_seq_one_letter_code
_entity_poly.pdbx_strand_id
1 'polypeptide(L)'
;MQRTISLRVQLKVIQDVIHEAIILGSGLAMFEEAFPTSDQQLAQSLKSILTSANSLKLPLIANRVERDNIYSRHLTNYVTGRVGKMRVDIKNTAAAVVPSLYGILRVSAENGARKSFVESLLLQMNFIFPRNNITDSNTIRRNEPYLHPAIITVLHNFFFKGPKSFGKRFSETFTSSSKSSNAKEVPQAMLALVVVGIFAALKEWEGGKDERDKQEYILNAKAGSGGQKYHSLMSRLYREAQSGIGQSSGALDAQVPDIDFDGME
;
A
#
# COMPACT_ATOMS: atom_id res chain seq x y z
N MET A 1 4.98 4.18 -30.66
CA MET A 1 3.77 3.42 -30.27
C MET A 1 4.22 1.98 -29.97
N GLN A 2 4.33 1.60 -28.70
CA GLN A 2 5.00 0.36 -28.27
C GLN A 2 4.00 -0.81 -28.22
N ARG A 3 4.28 -1.91 -28.94
CA ARG A 3 3.42 -3.11 -28.94
C ARG A 3 3.55 -3.84 -27.60
N THR A 4 2.48 -3.80 -26.80
CA THR A 4 2.36 -4.62 -25.58
C THR A 4 2.03 -6.05 -25.98
N ILE A 5 2.71 -7.04 -25.39
CA ILE A 5 2.40 -8.46 -25.66
C ILE A 5 1.00 -8.81 -25.14
N SER A 6 0.19 -9.46 -25.97
CA SER A 6 -1.06 -10.05 -25.51
C SER A 6 -0.75 -11.37 -24.82
N LEU A 7 -1.03 -11.46 -23.51
CA LEU A 7 -0.75 -12.66 -22.71
C LEU A 7 -1.56 -13.87 -23.17
N ARG A 8 -2.82 -13.64 -23.60
CA ARG A 8 -3.77 -14.71 -23.97
C ARG A 8 -3.31 -15.53 -25.19
N VAL A 9 -2.50 -14.94 -26.06
CA VAL A 9 -1.99 -15.60 -27.27
C VAL A 9 -0.60 -16.22 -27.08
N GLN A 10 0.01 -16.07 -25.89
CA GLN A 10 1.31 -16.67 -25.61
C GLN A 10 1.17 -18.17 -25.31
N LEU A 11 2.26 -18.91 -25.52
CA LEU A 11 2.35 -20.31 -25.08
C LEU A 11 2.13 -20.43 -23.57
N LYS A 12 1.50 -21.52 -23.13
CA LYS A 12 1.17 -21.78 -21.72
C LYS A 12 2.37 -21.59 -20.79
N VAL A 13 3.54 -22.10 -21.18
CA VAL A 13 4.79 -21.95 -20.40
C VAL A 13 5.19 -20.49 -20.17
N ILE A 14 4.95 -19.60 -21.15
CA ILE A 14 5.22 -18.16 -21.02
C ILE A 14 4.18 -17.50 -20.13
N GLN A 15 2.91 -17.91 -20.25
CA GLN A 15 1.85 -17.41 -19.38
C GLN A 15 2.14 -17.74 -17.91
N ASP A 16 2.58 -18.96 -17.63
CA ASP A 16 2.89 -19.42 -16.28
C ASP A 16 4.08 -18.64 -15.69
N VAL A 17 5.16 -18.43 -16.49
CA VAL A 17 6.29 -17.59 -16.09
C VAL A 17 5.84 -16.16 -15.76
N ILE A 18 5.02 -15.55 -16.63
CA ILE A 18 4.54 -14.18 -16.44
C ILE A 18 3.63 -14.08 -15.22
N HIS A 19 2.71 -15.03 -15.02
CA HIS A 19 1.83 -15.02 -13.85
C HIS A 19 2.61 -15.09 -12.54
N GLU A 20 3.59 -15.98 -12.44
CA GLU A 20 4.40 -16.08 -11.23
C GLU A 20 5.30 -14.85 -11.07
N ALA A 21 5.87 -14.31 -12.16
CA ALA A 21 6.67 -13.09 -12.13
C ALA A 21 5.86 -11.85 -11.69
N ILE A 22 4.58 -11.75 -12.06
CA ILE A 22 3.69 -10.68 -11.57
C ILE A 22 3.54 -10.78 -10.05
N ILE A 23 3.35 -11.98 -9.53
CA ILE A 23 3.15 -12.18 -8.09
C ILE A 23 4.42 -11.86 -7.32
N LEU A 24 5.58 -12.29 -7.82
CA LEU A 24 6.88 -11.92 -7.25
C LEU A 24 7.15 -10.42 -7.33
N GLY A 25 6.87 -9.79 -8.48
CA GLY A 25 7.04 -8.34 -8.66
C GLY A 25 6.14 -7.52 -7.74
N SER A 26 4.89 -7.95 -7.57
CA SER A 26 3.99 -7.40 -6.54
C SER A 26 4.58 -7.58 -5.14
N GLY A 27 5.16 -8.75 -4.84
CA GLY A 27 5.89 -9.03 -3.60
C GLY A 27 7.01 -8.01 -3.35
N LEU A 28 7.90 -7.80 -4.31
CA LEU A 28 8.99 -6.83 -4.20
C LEU A 28 8.47 -5.41 -3.91
N ALA A 29 7.37 -5.01 -4.55
CA ALA A 29 6.74 -3.70 -4.30
C ALA A 29 6.10 -3.60 -2.90
N MET A 30 5.61 -4.69 -2.33
CA MET A 30 4.97 -4.72 -1.02
C MET A 30 5.97 -4.80 0.14
N PHE A 31 7.11 -5.46 -0.07
CA PHE A 31 8.05 -5.79 1.01
C PHE A 31 9.39 -5.04 0.92
N GLU A 32 9.83 -4.64 -0.27
CA GLU A 32 11.13 -3.98 -0.46
C GLU A 32 10.96 -2.48 -0.75
N GLU A 33 10.52 -2.13 -1.95
CA GLU A 33 10.43 -0.73 -2.40
C GLU A 33 9.06 -0.45 -2.97
N ALA A 34 8.30 0.36 -2.24
CA ALA A 34 6.97 0.74 -2.65
C ALA A 34 7.02 1.57 -3.91
N PHE A 35 7.92 2.52 -4.15
CA PHE A 35 7.90 3.39 -5.33
C PHE A 35 9.28 3.43 -5.98
N PRO A 36 9.68 2.36 -6.68
CA PRO A 36 11.02 2.26 -7.25
C PRO A 36 11.19 3.28 -8.39
N THR A 37 12.43 3.75 -8.56
CA THR A 37 12.81 4.48 -9.78
C THR A 37 12.65 3.59 -11.02
N SER A 38 12.63 4.17 -12.21
CA SER A 38 12.50 3.42 -13.46
C SER A 38 13.54 2.29 -13.59
N ASP A 39 14.79 2.56 -13.18
CA ASP A 39 15.88 1.57 -13.24
C ASP A 39 15.67 0.46 -12.21
N GLN A 40 15.26 0.80 -11.00
CA GLN A 40 14.92 -0.18 -9.95
C GLN A 40 13.73 -1.04 -10.37
N GLN A 41 12.71 -0.45 -11.00
CA GLN A 41 11.52 -1.16 -11.46
C GLN A 41 11.85 -2.16 -12.57
N LEU A 42 12.71 -1.78 -13.50
CA LEU A 42 13.24 -2.68 -14.54
C LEU A 42 14.01 -3.85 -13.88
N ALA A 43 14.92 -3.55 -12.96
CA ALA A 43 15.72 -4.55 -12.26
C ALA A 43 14.86 -5.52 -11.45
N GLN A 44 13.87 -5.02 -10.71
CA GLN A 44 12.92 -5.85 -9.96
C GLN A 44 12.07 -6.73 -10.87
N SER A 45 11.60 -6.19 -12.00
CA SER A 45 10.81 -6.96 -12.98
C SER A 45 11.65 -8.07 -13.62
N LEU A 46 12.90 -7.77 -13.98
CA LEU A 46 13.84 -8.75 -14.50
C LEU A 46 14.14 -9.85 -13.48
N LYS A 47 14.44 -9.47 -12.23
CA LYS A 47 14.64 -10.40 -11.09
C LYS A 47 13.42 -11.32 -10.92
N SER A 48 12.21 -10.77 -11.00
CA SER A 48 10.97 -11.54 -10.87
C SER A 48 10.77 -12.55 -12.00
N ILE A 49 11.09 -12.17 -13.24
CA ILE A 49 11.01 -13.06 -14.41
C ILE A 49 12.03 -14.19 -14.32
N LEU A 50 13.29 -13.88 -14.02
CA LEU A 50 14.35 -14.89 -13.89
C LEU A 50 14.08 -15.85 -12.73
N THR A 51 13.65 -15.32 -11.59
CA THR A 51 13.27 -16.13 -10.42
C THR A 51 12.10 -17.06 -10.77
N SER A 52 11.08 -16.55 -11.46
CA SER A 52 9.94 -17.33 -11.94
C SER A 52 10.39 -18.45 -12.88
N ALA A 53 11.14 -18.13 -13.94
CA ALA A 53 11.64 -19.11 -14.90
C ALA A 53 12.50 -20.21 -14.25
N ASN A 54 13.36 -19.83 -13.30
CA ASN A 54 14.19 -20.77 -12.55
C ASN A 54 13.35 -21.67 -11.63
N SER A 55 12.36 -21.11 -10.92
CA SER A 55 11.46 -21.88 -10.05
C SER A 55 10.63 -22.89 -10.83
N LEU A 56 10.24 -22.54 -12.06
CA LEU A 56 9.50 -23.41 -12.98
C LEU A 56 10.40 -24.38 -13.76
N LYS A 57 11.73 -24.36 -13.50
CA LYS A 57 12.73 -25.19 -14.18
C LYS A 57 12.73 -25.02 -15.70
N LEU A 58 12.66 -23.77 -16.17
CA LEU A 58 12.62 -23.38 -17.59
C LEU A 58 13.92 -22.67 -18.03
N PRO A 59 15.08 -23.36 -18.07
CA PRO A 59 16.38 -22.73 -18.31
C PRO A 59 16.50 -22.10 -19.70
N LEU A 60 15.80 -22.61 -20.71
CA LEU A 60 15.78 -21.99 -22.05
C LEU A 60 15.12 -20.61 -22.04
N ILE A 61 14.08 -20.42 -21.23
CA ILE A 61 13.43 -19.11 -21.07
C ILE A 61 14.35 -18.19 -20.28
N ALA A 62 14.92 -18.65 -19.16
CA ALA A 62 15.87 -17.85 -18.38
C ALA A 62 17.06 -17.37 -19.24
N ASN A 63 17.73 -18.29 -19.94
CA ASN A 63 18.84 -17.98 -20.84
C ASN A 63 18.44 -16.97 -21.93
N ARG A 64 17.22 -17.07 -22.46
CA ARG A 64 16.73 -16.13 -23.46
C ARG A 64 16.48 -14.74 -22.86
N VAL A 65 15.90 -14.66 -21.66
CA VAL A 65 15.69 -13.38 -20.96
C VAL A 65 17.01 -12.63 -20.74
N GLU A 66 18.11 -13.34 -20.48
CA GLU A 66 19.43 -12.74 -20.26
C GLU A 66 20.12 -12.30 -21.55
N ARG A 67 19.85 -12.97 -22.69
CA ARG A 67 20.60 -12.76 -23.94
C ARG A 67 19.84 -11.96 -25.01
N ASP A 68 18.51 -12.03 -25.01
CA ASP A 68 17.65 -11.38 -25.99
C ASP A 68 16.97 -10.15 -25.34
N ASN A 69 17.58 -8.98 -25.57
CA ASN A 69 17.11 -7.71 -25.01
C ASN A 69 15.68 -7.35 -25.43
N ILE A 70 15.23 -7.75 -26.63
CA ILE A 70 13.88 -7.45 -27.12
C ILE A 70 12.88 -8.32 -26.37
N TYR A 71 13.18 -9.62 -26.25
CA TYR A 71 12.36 -10.56 -25.49
C TYR A 71 12.26 -10.16 -24.02
N SER A 72 13.40 -9.84 -23.38
CA SER A 72 13.48 -9.38 -22.00
C SER A 72 12.66 -8.11 -21.77
N ARG A 73 12.78 -7.12 -22.67
CA ARG A 73 12.02 -5.87 -22.60
C ARG A 73 10.51 -6.09 -22.67
N HIS A 74 10.04 -6.98 -23.53
CA HIS A 74 8.61 -7.26 -23.64
C HIS A 74 8.03 -7.88 -22.36
N LEU A 75 8.76 -8.82 -21.74
CA LEU A 75 8.32 -9.46 -20.52
C LEU A 75 8.38 -8.49 -19.32
N THR A 76 9.49 -7.77 -19.18
CA THR A 76 9.68 -6.78 -18.09
C THR A 76 8.61 -5.69 -18.17
N ASN A 77 8.34 -5.11 -19.34
CA ASN A 77 7.28 -4.11 -19.51
C ASN A 77 5.90 -4.65 -19.09
N TYR A 78 5.62 -5.93 -19.37
CA TYR A 78 4.36 -6.54 -18.96
C TYR A 78 4.25 -6.63 -17.43
N VAL A 79 5.29 -7.13 -16.76
CA VAL A 79 5.34 -7.23 -15.30
C VAL A 79 5.25 -5.84 -14.66
N THR A 80 6.05 -4.88 -15.14
CA THR A 80 6.01 -3.47 -14.72
C THR A 80 4.60 -2.90 -14.81
N GLY A 81 3.92 -3.07 -15.95
CA GLY A 81 2.55 -2.58 -16.13
C GLY A 81 1.55 -3.22 -15.16
N ARG A 82 1.75 -4.49 -14.80
CA ARG A 82 0.89 -5.20 -13.83
C ARG A 82 1.14 -4.78 -12.39
N VAL A 83 2.39 -4.51 -12.01
CA VAL A 83 2.71 -3.90 -10.70
C VAL A 83 2.16 -2.47 -10.63
N GLY A 84 2.25 -1.70 -11.72
CA GLY A 84 1.59 -0.39 -11.82
C GLY A 84 0.07 -0.50 -11.63
N LYS A 85 -0.56 -1.46 -12.30
CA LYS A 85 -2.00 -1.74 -12.14
C LYS A 85 -2.38 -2.11 -10.70
N MET A 86 -1.53 -2.85 -9.99
CA MET A 86 -1.75 -3.17 -8.57
C MET A 86 -1.90 -1.89 -7.73
N ARG A 87 -1.07 -0.87 -7.96
CA ARG A 87 -1.17 0.43 -7.26
C ARG A 87 -2.49 1.13 -7.54
N VAL A 88 -2.92 1.10 -8.80
CA VAL A 88 -4.23 1.65 -9.21
C VAL A 88 -5.36 0.91 -8.49
N ASP A 89 -5.26 -0.41 -8.33
CA ASP A 89 -6.26 -1.19 -7.62
C ASP A 89 -6.29 -0.92 -6.10
N ILE A 90 -5.13 -0.63 -5.49
CA ILE A 90 -5.05 -0.16 -4.10
C ILE A 90 -5.75 1.20 -3.97
N LYS A 91 -5.46 2.15 -4.85
CA LYS A 91 -6.13 3.46 -4.89
C LYS A 91 -7.64 3.28 -5.07
N ASN A 92 -8.10 2.43 -5.98
CA ASN A 92 -9.53 2.18 -6.18
C ASN A 92 -10.20 1.58 -4.94
N THR A 93 -9.48 0.69 -4.23
CA THR A 93 -9.93 0.16 -2.93
C THR A 93 -10.05 1.27 -1.89
N ALA A 94 -9.10 2.22 -1.87
CA ALA A 94 -9.16 3.39 -1.00
C ALA A 94 -10.31 4.33 -1.37
N ALA A 95 -10.50 4.64 -2.65
CA ALA A 95 -11.58 5.49 -3.15
C ALA A 95 -12.97 4.97 -2.76
N ALA A 96 -13.14 3.65 -2.66
CA ALA A 96 -14.39 3.04 -2.22
C ALA A 96 -14.74 3.30 -0.73
N VAL A 97 -13.74 3.58 0.12
CA VAL A 97 -13.93 3.71 1.57
C VAL A 97 -13.71 5.13 2.08
N VAL A 98 -12.89 5.93 1.39
CA VAL A 98 -12.50 7.29 1.77
C VAL A 98 -13.72 8.19 2.05
N PRO A 99 -14.75 8.28 1.17
CA PRO A 99 -15.85 9.22 1.38
C PRO A 99 -16.62 8.99 2.69
N SER A 100 -16.77 7.73 3.08
CA SER A 100 -17.46 7.33 4.31
C SER A 100 -16.56 7.41 5.53
N LEU A 101 -15.36 6.81 5.47
CA LEU A 101 -14.48 6.66 6.63
C LEU A 101 -13.70 7.92 7.00
N TYR A 102 -13.61 8.91 6.10
CA TYR A 102 -13.15 10.27 6.44
C TYR A 102 -14.31 11.24 6.66
N GLY A 103 -15.57 10.81 6.56
CA GLY A 103 -16.74 11.65 6.84
C GLY A 103 -16.98 12.76 5.79
N ILE A 104 -16.35 12.68 4.62
CA ILE A 104 -16.46 13.68 3.54
C ILE A 104 -17.93 13.90 3.14
N LEU A 105 -18.70 12.81 3.08
CA LEU A 105 -20.13 12.86 2.73
C LEU A 105 -21.01 13.44 3.86
N ARG A 106 -20.49 13.54 5.08
CA ARG A 106 -21.17 14.17 6.23
C ARG A 106 -20.95 15.68 6.29
N VAL A 107 -20.01 16.20 5.51
CA VAL A 107 -19.75 17.63 5.38
C VAL A 107 -20.62 18.20 4.26
N SER A 108 -21.22 19.36 4.53
CA SER A 108 -22.05 20.09 3.55
C SER A 108 -21.28 20.35 2.26
N ALA A 109 -21.94 20.14 1.12
CA ALA A 109 -21.41 20.48 -0.19
C ALA A 109 -21.45 22.00 -0.46
N GLU A 110 -22.16 22.75 0.37
CA GLU A 110 -22.39 24.19 0.20
C GLU A 110 -21.20 25.00 0.68
N ASN A 111 -21.08 26.23 0.15
CA ASN A 111 -20.13 27.24 0.59
C ASN A 111 -18.66 26.77 0.63
N GLY A 112 -18.31 25.74 -0.16
CA GLY A 112 -16.96 25.17 -0.18
C GLY A 112 -16.57 24.39 1.09
N ALA A 113 -17.49 24.12 2.02
CA ALA A 113 -17.17 23.50 3.31
C ALA A 113 -16.49 22.13 3.15
N ARG A 114 -16.98 21.29 2.22
CA ARG A 114 -16.36 19.99 1.92
C ARG A 114 -14.95 20.13 1.34
N LYS A 115 -14.71 21.12 0.47
CA LYS A 115 -13.39 21.40 -0.08
C LYS A 115 -12.41 21.76 1.04
N SER A 116 -12.75 22.74 1.89
CA SER A 116 -11.91 23.14 3.02
C SER A 116 -11.63 21.99 3.99
N PHE A 117 -12.63 21.12 4.19
CA PHE A 117 -12.46 19.91 5.01
C PHE A 117 -11.45 18.94 4.40
N VAL A 118 -11.54 18.65 3.10
CA VAL A 118 -10.57 17.78 2.40
C VAL A 118 -9.17 18.39 2.38
N GLU A 119 -9.05 19.70 2.17
CA GLU A 119 -7.78 20.42 2.29
C GLU A 119 -7.18 20.26 3.70
N SER A 120 -8.00 20.30 4.76
CA SER A 120 -7.54 20.07 6.14
C SER A 120 -7.03 18.65 6.39
N LEU A 121 -7.58 17.65 5.69
CA LEU A 121 -7.12 16.26 5.75
C LEU A 121 -5.77 16.11 5.05
N LEU A 122 -5.60 16.77 3.91
CA LEU A 122 -4.36 16.73 3.13
C LEU A 122 -3.24 17.56 3.77
N LEU A 123 -3.59 18.64 4.46
CA LEU A 123 -2.64 19.51 5.15
C LEU A 123 -1.81 18.70 6.15
N GLN A 124 -0.48 18.78 6.01
CA GLN A 124 0.49 18.08 6.87
C GLN A 124 0.18 16.59 7.07
N MET A 125 -0.44 15.95 6.06
CA MET A 125 -0.84 14.54 6.10
C MET A 125 -1.76 14.18 7.28
N ASN A 126 -2.60 15.10 7.76
CA ASN A 126 -3.52 14.86 8.87
C ASN A 126 -4.40 13.61 8.69
N PHE A 127 -4.67 13.21 7.46
CA PHE A 127 -5.44 12.00 7.11
C PHE A 127 -4.84 10.70 7.67
N ILE A 128 -3.54 10.64 8.00
CA ILE A 128 -2.96 9.40 8.54
C ILE A 128 -3.38 9.12 9.99
N PHE A 129 -3.91 10.12 10.69
CA PHE A 129 -4.24 10.02 12.11
C PHE A 129 -5.75 9.82 12.32
N PRO A 130 -6.15 8.96 13.28
CA PRO A 130 -7.55 8.84 13.67
C PRO A 130 -8.06 10.12 14.33
N ARG A 131 -9.40 10.26 14.35
CA ARG A 131 -10.11 11.40 14.95
C ARG A 131 -11.19 10.89 15.89
N ASN A 132 -11.42 11.58 17.02
CA ASN A 132 -12.56 11.26 17.89
C ASN A 132 -13.88 11.64 17.23
N ASN A 133 -13.91 12.77 16.53
CA ASN A 133 -15.02 13.17 15.68
C ASN A 133 -14.53 13.28 14.23
N ILE A 134 -15.11 12.45 13.37
CA ILE A 134 -14.72 12.29 11.97
C ILE A 134 -14.78 13.60 11.17
N THR A 135 -15.70 14.52 11.50
CA THR A 135 -15.86 15.81 10.81
C THR A 135 -15.14 16.97 11.49
N ASP A 136 -14.51 16.77 12.66
CA ASP A 136 -13.82 17.83 13.41
C ASP A 136 -12.30 17.68 13.30
N SER A 137 -11.66 18.66 12.65
CA SER A 137 -10.21 18.73 12.47
C SER A 137 -9.43 18.90 13.78
N ASN A 138 -10.06 19.37 14.85
CA ASN A 138 -9.38 19.59 16.14
C ASN A 138 -9.26 18.31 16.98
N THR A 139 -9.91 17.21 16.55
CA THR A 139 -9.95 15.96 17.32
C THR A 139 -8.93 14.91 16.86
N ILE A 140 -7.87 15.36 16.16
CA ILE A 140 -6.81 14.48 15.63
C ILE A 140 -6.00 13.86 16.77
N ARG A 141 -5.90 12.52 16.75
CA ARG A 141 -5.11 11.73 17.71
C ARG A 141 -3.69 11.54 17.19
N ARG A 142 -2.83 12.55 17.40
CA ARG A 142 -1.44 12.57 16.88
C ARG A 142 -0.54 11.46 17.44
N ASN A 143 -0.90 10.89 18.58
CA ASN A 143 -0.20 9.76 19.20
C ASN A 143 -0.50 8.41 18.54
N GLU A 144 -1.40 8.36 17.54
CA GLU A 144 -1.81 7.14 16.86
C GLU A 144 -1.63 7.23 15.33
N PRO A 145 -0.41 7.49 14.82
CA PRO A 145 -0.18 7.58 13.38
C PRO A 145 -0.56 6.28 12.67
N TYR A 146 -1.14 6.41 11.49
CA TYR A 146 -1.56 5.32 10.59
C TYR A 146 -2.70 4.43 11.10
N LEU A 147 -3.22 4.65 12.31
CA LEU A 147 -4.34 3.88 12.87
C LEU A 147 -5.72 4.42 12.48
N HIS A 148 -5.78 5.28 11.46
CA HIS A 148 -7.07 5.71 10.92
C HIS A 148 -7.84 4.49 10.34
N PRO A 149 -9.15 4.33 10.63
CA PRO A 149 -9.93 3.15 10.19
C PRO A 149 -9.87 2.89 8.67
N ALA A 150 -9.72 3.94 7.86
CA ALA A 150 -9.55 3.80 6.41
C ALA A 150 -8.27 3.05 6.03
N ILE A 151 -7.14 3.29 6.72
CA ILE A 151 -5.87 2.60 6.45
C ILE A 151 -6.01 1.11 6.74
N ILE A 152 -6.55 0.76 7.90
CA ILE A 152 -6.79 -0.62 8.31
C ILE A 152 -7.74 -1.32 7.34
N THR A 153 -8.82 -0.63 6.93
CA THR A 153 -9.80 -1.17 6.00
C THR A 153 -9.21 -1.45 4.62
N VAL A 154 -8.37 -0.54 4.09
CA VAL A 154 -7.69 -0.75 2.80
C VAL A 154 -6.67 -1.89 2.91
N LEU A 155 -5.89 -1.92 4.00
CA LEU A 155 -4.96 -3.03 4.27
C LEU A 155 -5.68 -4.37 4.26
N HIS A 156 -6.77 -4.49 5.02
CA HIS A 156 -7.59 -5.70 5.07
C HIS A 156 -8.14 -6.06 3.68
N ASN A 157 -8.87 -5.14 3.05
CA ASN A 157 -9.59 -5.42 1.81
C ASN A 157 -8.69 -5.79 0.65
N PHE A 158 -7.49 -5.21 0.57
CA PHE A 158 -6.57 -5.47 -0.54
C PHE A 158 -5.58 -6.61 -0.24
N PHE A 159 -4.95 -6.63 0.94
CA PHE A 159 -3.85 -7.55 1.20
C PHE A 159 -4.26 -8.80 1.97
N PHE A 160 -5.25 -8.73 2.86
CA PHE A 160 -5.54 -9.84 3.79
C PHE A 160 -6.85 -10.58 3.50
N LYS A 161 -7.81 -9.94 2.82
CA LYS A 161 -9.14 -10.51 2.58
C LYS A 161 -9.12 -11.71 1.61
N GLY A 162 -9.66 -12.83 2.08
CA GLY A 162 -9.91 -14.02 1.27
C GLY A 162 -8.79 -15.07 1.28
N PRO A 163 -9.03 -16.27 0.71
CA PRO A 163 -8.08 -17.39 0.76
C PRO A 163 -6.87 -17.23 -0.17
N LYS A 164 -6.97 -16.39 -1.20
CA LYS A 164 -5.90 -16.13 -2.19
C LYS A 164 -5.20 -14.78 -1.95
N SER A 165 -5.35 -14.21 -0.76
CA SER A 165 -4.82 -12.90 -0.43
C SER A 165 -3.29 -12.90 -0.36
N PHE A 166 -2.68 -11.73 -0.58
CA PHE A 166 -1.23 -11.57 -0.45
C PHE A 166 -0.74 -11.91 0.95
N GLY A 167 -1.51 -11.54 1.98
CA GLY A 167 -1.25 -11.85 3.38
C GLY A 167 -1.12 -13.35 3.66
N LYS A 168 -1.93 -14.19 2.98
CA LYS A 168 -1.81 -15.65 3.07
C LYS A 168 -0.63 -16.16 2.25
N ARG A 169 -0.47 -15.69 1.02
CA ARG A 169 0.56 -16.16 0.09
C ARG A 169 1.98 -15.86 0.58
N PHE A 170 2.18 -14.67 1.14
CA PHE A 170 3.47 -14.19 1.66
C PHE A 170 3.53 -14.24 3.18
N SER A 171 2.76 -15.13 3.80
CA SER A 171 2.63 -15.22 5.26
C SER A 171 3.98 -15.34 5.97
N GLU A 172 4.93 -16.08 5.39
CA GLU A 172 6.29 -16.27 5.93
C GLU A 172 7.24 -15.08 5.66
N THR A 173 6.88 -14.17 4.75
CA THR A 173 7.69 -12.97 4.43
C THR A 173 7.44 -11.84 5.42
N PHE A 174 6.32 -11.86 6.15
CA PHE A 174 6.09 -10.90 7.23
C PHE A 174 6.95 -11.27 8.43
N THR A 175 7.91 -10.41 8.74
CA THR A 175 8.87 -10.59 9.84
C THR A 175 8.73 -9.48 10.86
N SER A 176 9.40 -9.64 12.01
CA SER A 176 9.50 -8.58 13.00
C SER A 176 10.76 -7.73 12.76
N SER A 177 10.64 -6.42 13.00
CA SER A 177 11.78 -5.51 13.14
C SER A 177 12.44 -5.59 14.53
N SER A 178 11.79 -6.22 15.50
CA SER A 178 12.32 -6.40 16.85
C SER A 178 13.19 -7.66 16.96
N LYS A 179 14.32 -7.56 17.67
CA LYS A 179 15.16 -8.72 18.00
C LYS A 179 14.56 -9.60 19.10
N SER A 180 13.60 -9.07 19.87
CA SER A 180 13.02 -9.74 21.05
C SER A 180 11.62 -10.29 20.82
N SER A 181 11.05 -10.11 19.63
CA SER A 181 9.68 -10.50 19.30
C SER A 181 9.63 -11.10 17.91
N ASN A 182 8.79 -12.12 17.72
CA ASN A 182 8.51 -12.73 16.42
C ASN A 182 7.16 -12.28 15.86
N ALA A 183 6.57 -11.21 16.41
CA ALA A 183 5.28 -10.72 15.96
C ALA A 183 5.39 -10.16 14.53
N LYS A 184 4.54 -10.66 13.63
CA LYS A 184 4.47 -10.21 12.23
C LYS A 184 4.04 -8.74 12.16
N GLU A 185 4.67 -7.99 11.27
CA GLU A 185 4.48 -6.55 11.08
C GLU A 185 4.04 -6.22 9.66
N VAL A 186 3.26 -5.15 9.48
CA VAL A 186 3.04 -4.58 8.14
C VAL A 186 4.35 -3.95 7.65
N PRO A 187 4.87 -4.34 6.48
CA PRO A 187 6.07 -3.73 5.93
C PRO A 187 5.85 -2.25 5.62
N GLN A 188 6.88 -1.42 5.80
CA GLN A 188 6.80 0.01 5.47
C GLN A 188 6.37 0.25 4.03
N ALA A 189 6.86 -0.55 3.07
CA ALA A 189 6.50 -0.43 1.67
C ALA A 189 5.00 -0.70 1.44
N MET A 190 4.45 -1.75 2.06
CA MET A 190 3.01 -2.03 2.02
C MET A 190 2.18 -0.90 2.62
N LEU A 191 2.60 -0.34 3.76
CA LEU A 191 1.92 0.82 4.37
C LEU A 191 1.99 2.05 3.45
N ALA A 192 3.14 2.33 2.84
CA ALA A 192 3.31 3.44 1.92
C ALA A 192 2.37 3.34 0.70
N LEU A 193 2.19 2.13 0.13
CA LEU A 193 1.22 1.90 -0.94
C LEU A 193 -0.20 2.29 -0.53
N VAL A 194 -0.62 1.93 0.68
CA VAL A 194 -1.95 2.26 1.20
C VAL A 194 -2.11 3.75 1.45
N VAL A 195 -1.14 4.37 2.12
CA VAL A 195 -1.17 5.81 2.43
C VAL A 195 -1.20 6.63 1.15
N VAL A 196 -0.44 6.26 0.13
CA VAL A 196 -0.47 6.90 -1.19
C VAL A 196 -1.81 6.68 -1.89
N GLY A 197 -2.35 5.46 -1.85
CA GLY A 197 -3.66 5.17 -2.41
C GLY A 197 -4.77 6.01 -1.79
N ILE A 198 -4.72 6.22 -0.47
CA ILE A 198 -5.65 7.08 0.27
C ILE A 198 -5.44 8.56 -0.08
N PHE A 199 -4.18 9.03 -0.12
CA PHE A 199 -3.87 10.39 -0.52
C PHE A 199 -4.41 10.70 -1.93
N ALA A 200 -4.16 9.80 -2.89
CA ALA A 200 -4.68 9.93 -4.24
C ALA A 200 -6.21 9.95 -4.26
N ALA A 201 -6.85 9.06 -3.51
CA ALA A 201 -8.31 9.05 -3.38
C ALA A 201 -8.86 10.33 -2.72
N LEU A 202 -8.17 10.92 -1.74
CA LEU A 202 -8.56 12.21 -1.14
C LEU A 202 -8.37 13.37 -2.11
N LYS A 203 -7.33 13.33 -2.95
CA LYS A 203 -7.08 14.33 -3.98
C LYS A 203 -8.20 14.40 -5.02
N GLU A 204 -8.87 13.28 -5.31
CA GLU A 204 -10.09 13.28 -6.15
C GLU A 204 -11.26 14.06 -5.53
N TRP A 205 -11.18 14.42 -4.24
CA TRP A 205 -12.17 15.24 -3.56
C TRP A 205 -11.68 16.68 -3.30
N GLU A 206 -10.53 17.09 -3.84
CA GLU A 206 -9.95 18.42 -3.62
C GLU A 206 -10.86 19.56 -4.12
N GLY A 207 -11.67 19.31 -5.15
CA GLY A 207 -12.71 20.25 -5.61
C GLY A 207 -13.97 20.29 -4.74
N GLY A 208 -14.07 19.45 -3.69
CA GLY A 208 -15.30 19.27 -2.90
C GLY A 208 -16.37 18.42 -3.61
N LYS A 209 -16.03 17.79 -4.73
CA LYS A 209 -16.84 16.83 -5.47
C LYS A 209 -15.96 15.65 -5.87
N ASP A 210 -16.57 14.52 -6.21
CA ASP A 210 -15.87 13.34 -6.69
C ASP A 210 -15.39 13.58 -8.13
N GLU A 211 -14.10 13.88 -8.28
CA GLU A 211 -13.43 14.15 -9.55
C GLU A 211 -12.49 12.99 -9.92
N ARG A 212 -13.05 11.76 -9.97
CA ARG A 212 -12.36 10.56 -10.46
C ARG A 212 -11.99 10.67 -11.94
N ASP A 213 -10.98 11.48 -12.24
CA ASP A 213 -10.24 11.56 -13.50
C ASP A 213 -9.06 12.50 -13.27
N LYS A 214 -7.93 11.99 -12.75
CA LYS A 214 -6.53 12.33 -13.12
C LYS A 214 -5.51 12.01 -12.00
N GLN A 215 -4.26 11.85 -12.48
CA GLN A 215 -2.96 11.88 -11.78
C GLN A 215 -2.40 10.62 -11.10
N GLU A 216 -1.10 10.46 -11.37
CA GLU A 216 -0.15 9.56 -10.72
C GLU A 216 0.55 10.35 -9.60
N TYR A 217 0.49 9.86 -8.37
CA TYR A 217 1.03 10.55 -7.20
C TYR A 217 2.17 9.73 -6.59
N ILE A 218 3.28 10.38 -6.28
CA ILE A 218 4.43 9.79 -5.58
C ILE A 218 4.56 10.51 -4.23
N LEU A 219 4.43 9.78 -3.12
CA LEU A 219 4.82 10.28 -1.79
C LEU A 219 6.07 9.56 -1.34
N ASN A 220 7.04 10.34 -0.85
CA ASN A 220 8.21 9.85 -0.15
C ASN A 220 7.96 9.97 1.35
N ALA A 221 7.54 8.87 2.00
CA ALA A 221 7.45 8.81 3.46
C ALA A 221 8.76 8.24 4.03
N LYS A 222 9.49 9.03 4.81
CA LYS A 222 10.62 8.57 5.62
C LYS A 222 10.15 8.33 7.05
N ALA A 223 10.43 7.15 7.61
CA ALA A 223 10.18 6.84 9.01
C ALA A 223 11.34 7.35 9.89
N GLY A 224 11.02 8.07 10.97
CA GLY A 224 11.97 8.43 12.02
C GLY A 224 12.25 7.26 12.96
N SER A 225 13.40 7.29 13.63
CA SER A 225 13.93 6.21 14.47
C SER A 225 13.23 6.10 15.82
N GLY A 226 12.64 4.94 16.08
CA GLY A 226 12.15 4.52 17.39
C GLY A 226 11.75 3.05 17.35
N GLY A 227 12.73 2.14 17.36
CA GLY A 227 12.55 0.73 16.98
C GLY A 227 11.41 -0.01 17.70
N GLN A 228 11.25 0.23 19.02
CA GLN A 228 10.20 -0.45 19.79
C GLN A 228 8.79 0.13 19.54
N LYS A 229 8.68 1.44 19.33
CA LYS A 229 7.41 2.10 18.98
C LYS A 229 6.98 1.71 17.57
N TYR A 230 7.93 1.65 16.63
CA TYR A 230 7.70 1.16 15.27
C TYR A 230 7.20 -0.29 15.27
N HIS A 231 7.91 -1.20 15.96
CA HIS A 231 7.51 -2.60 16.11
C HIS A 231 6.05 -2.73 16.59
N SER A 232 5.73 -2.03 17.69
CA SER A 232 4.41 -2.10 18.32
C SER A 232 3.30 -1.61 17.37
N LEU A 233 3.55 -0.52 16.65
CA LEU A 233 2.62 0.05 15.69
C LEU A 233 2.40 -0.86 14.48
N MET A 234 3.47 -1.32 13.83
CA MET A 234 3.36 -2.16 12.63
C MET A 234 2.78 -3.53 12.93
N SER A 235 3.06 -4.08 14.12
CA SER A 235 2.48 -5.34 14.57
C SER A 235 0.98 -5.19 14.88
N ARG A 236 0.59 -4.08 15.50
CA ARG A 236 -0.83 -3.75 15.71
C ARG A 236 -1.58 -3.64 14.39
N LEU A 237 -1.03 -2.90 13.43
CA LEU A 237 -1.60 -2.77 12.08
C LEU A 237 -1.79 -4.12 11.41
N TYR A 238 -0.80 -5.03 11.53
CA TYR A 238 -0.88 -6.37 10.96
C TYR A 238 -2.06 -7.15 11.52
N ARG A 239 -2.20 -7.16 12.86
CA ARG A 239 -3.29 -7.88 13.55
C ARG A 239 -4.67 -7.32 13.20
N GLU A 240 -4.84 -6.00 13.22
CA GLU A 240 -6.11 -5.35 12.92
C GLU A 240 -6.51 -5.56 11.45
N ALA A 241 -5.55 -5.41 10.53
CA ALA A 241 -5.77 -5.66 9.11
C ALA A 241 -6.08 -7.13 8.80
N GLN A 242 -5.47 -8.07 9.51
CA GLN A 242 -5.76 -9.51 9.35
C GLN A 242 -7.15 -9.89 9.87
N SER A 243 -7.59 -9.26 10.96
CA SER A 243 -8.87 -9.57 11.62
C SER A 243 -10.07 -8.89 10.94
N GLY A 244 -9.83 -7.85 10.14
CA GLY A 244 -10.89 -7.04 9.51
C GLY A 244 -11.68 -6.18 10.49
N ILE A 245 -11.24 -6.08 11.76
CA ILE A 245 -11.89 -5.28 12.80
C ILE A 245 -11.33 -3.86 12.71
N GLY A 246 -12.01 -3.00 11.95
CA GLY A 246 -11.79 -1.55 11.93
C GLY A 246 -12.68 -0.80 12.93
N GLN A 247 -12.89 -1.35 14.14
CA GLN A 247 -13.77 -0.72 15.12
C GLN A 247 -13.01 0.29 15.98
N SER A 248 -13.60 1.48 16.10
CA SER A 248 -13.32 2.49 17.11
C SER A 248 -13.28 1.85 18.48
N SER A 249 -12.08 1.69 19.04
CA SER A 249 -11.89 1.20 20.40
C SER A 249 -12.26 2.32 21.37
N GLY A 250 -13.56 2.46 21.65
CA GLY A 250 -13.99 2.97 22.93
C GLY A 250 -13.72 1.88 23.98
N ALA A 251 -13.03 2.26 25.06
CA ALA A 251 -12.72 1.47 26.24
C ALA A 251 -11.73 0.30 26.07
N LEU A 252 -10.44 0.62 26.24
CA LEU A 252 -9.58 -0.16 27.14
C LEU A 252 -8.88 0.83 28.06
N ASP A 253 -9.49 1.02 29.23
CA ASP A 253 -8.93 1.68 30.38
C ASP A 253 -7.90 0.71 30.98
N ALA A 254 -6.62 0.93 30.69
CA ALA A 254 -5.50 0.29 31.35
C ALA A 254 -4.27 1.19 31.21
N GLN A 255 -4.12 2.09 32.19
CA GLN A 255 -2.88 2.74 32.64
C GLN A 255 -1.71 2.69 31.63
N VAL A 256 -1.64 3.69 30.74
CA VAL A 256 -0.41 4.01 30.01
C VAL A 256 0.14 5.30 30.64
N PRO A 257 1.38 5.31 31.15
CA PRO A 257 1.96 6.51 31.74
C PRO A 257 2.08 7.61 30.69
N ASP A 258 1.80 8.85 31.12
CA ASP A 258 1.89 10.04 30.29
C ASP A 258 3.30 10.23 29.74
N ILE A 259 3.41 10.66 28.47
CA ILE A 259 4.69 10.84 27.78
C ILE A 259 4.99 12.34 27.69
N ASP A 260 6.10 12.71 28.32
CA ASP A 260 6.76 14.01 28.23
C ASP A 260 7.32 14.24 26.81
N PHE A 261 7.03 15.41 26.25
CA PHE A 261 7.41 15.83 24.89
C PHE A 261 8.59 16.82 24.86
N ASP A 262 9.23 17.10 26.00
CA ASP A 262 10.32 18.09 26.07
C ASP A 262 11.68 17.57 25.58
N GLY A 263 11.73 16.40 24.94
CA GLY A 263 12.97 15.73 24.50
C GLY A 263 13.22 15.65 23.00
N MET A 264 12.61 16.51 22.17
CA MET A 264 12.79 16.48 20.71
C MET A 264 13.43 17.76 20.15
N GLU A 265 14.72 17.96 20.47
CA GLU A 265 15.66 18.67 19.58
C GLU A 265 16.35 17.68 18.62
#